data_AF-A0AAE1WBJ1-F1
#
_entry.id   AF-A0AAE1WBJ1-F1
#
_cell.length_a   1.000
_cell.length_b   1.000
_cell.length_c   1.000
_cell.angle_alpha   90.00
_cell.angle_beta   90.00
_cell.angle_gamma   90.00
#
_symmetry.space_group_name_H-M   'P 1'
#
loop_
_entity.id
_entity.type
_entity.pdbx_description
1 polymer ?
#
loop_
_entity_poly.entity_id
_entity_poly.type
_entity_poly.pdbx_seq_one_letter_code
_entity_poly.pdbx_strand_id
1 'polypeptide(L)'
;MAMNVVPFKLKSTAKDNVAPRNNVPYERPQRKLTMKEMQVREYPFLDSDVPRIFDDLLESNLIDLPKMKRPEEFEQKDDPK
;
A
#
# COMPACT_ATOMS: atom_id res chain seq x y z
N MET A 1 -33.89 -2.76 -4.07
CA MET A 1 -33.52 -2.61 -5.50
C MET A 1 -32.82 -3.90 -5.92
N ALA A 2 -33.32 -4.59 -6.95
CA ALA A 2 -32.71 -5.83 -7.45
C ALA A 2 -31.82 -5.49 -8.65
N MET A 3 -30.57 -5.96 -8.63
CA MET A 3 -29.58 -5.68 -9.67
C MET A 3 -29.45 -6.87 -10.60
N ASN A 4 -29.74 -6.66 -11.88
CA ASN A 4 -29.72 -7.70 -12.89
C ASN A 4 -28.32 -7.71 -13.51
N VAL A 5 -27.47 -8.66 -13.14
CA VAL A 5 -26.14 -8.83 -13.76
C VAL A 5 -26.18 -9.96 -14.78
N VAL A 6 -25.89 -9.62 -16.03
CA VAL A 6 -25.80 -10.59 -17.13
C VAL A 6 -24.36 -11.12 -17.20
N PRO A 7 -24.12 -12.43 -17.17
CA PRO A 7 -22.78 -12.98 -17.24
C PRO A 7 -22.22 -12.88 -18.67
N PHE A 8 -21.13 -12.15 -18.82
CA PHE A 8 -20.36 -12.11 -20.07
C PHE A 8 -19.36 -13.27 -20.11
N LYS A 9 -19.45 -14.12 -21.14
CA LYS A 9 -18.54 -15.27 -21.32
C LYS A 9 -17.36 -14.88 -22.21
N LEU A 10 -16.16 -14.87 -21.64
CA LEU A 10 -14.92 -14.82 -22.41
C LEU A 10 -14.60 -16.22 -22.98
N LYS A 11 -14.35 -16.29 -24.28
CA LYS A 11 -13.84 -17.49 -24.95
C LYS A 11 -12.32 -17.36 -25.05
N SER A 12 -11.57 -18.21 -24.35
CA SER A 12 -10.14 -18.35 -24.60
C SER A 12 -9.93 -19.33 -25.75
N THR A 13 -9.22 -18.88 -26.79
CA THR A 13 -8.72 -19.75 -27.85
C THR A 13 -7.34 -20.26 -27.42
N ALA A 14 -7.24 -21.54 -27.09
CA ALA A 14 -5.98 -22.23 -26.89
C ALA A 14 -5.57 -22.92 -28.19
N LYS A 15 -4.46 -22.48 -28.81
CA LYS A 15 -3.61 -23.12 -29.83
C LYS A 15 -2.32 -22.27 -29.93
N ASP A 16 -1.09 -22.71 -30.09
CA ASP A 16 -0.41 -24.00 -30.18
C ASP A 16 1.12 -23.71 -30.08
N ASN A 17 1.89 -24.68 -29.55
CA ASN A 17 3.32 -24.96 -29.77
C ASN A 17 4.37 -23.82 -29.70
N VAL A 18 5.17 -23.79 -28.63
CA VAL A 18 6.43 -23.02 -28.56
C VAL A 18 7.60 -23.99 -28.36
N ALA A 19 8.52 -24.01 -29.33
CA ALA A 19 9.81 -24.69 -29.33
C ALA A 19 10.65 -24.35 -28.07
N PRO A 20 11.62 -25.20 -27.65
CA PRO A 20 12.38 -24.95 -26.43
C PRO A 20 13.24 -23.69 -26.60
N ARG A 21 12.81 -22.59 -25.99
CA ARG A 21 13.55 -21.34 -25.95
C ARG A 21 14.66 -21.47 -24.92
N ASN A 22 15.87 -21.16 -25.37
CA ASN A 22 17.08 -20.99 -24.58
C ASN A 22 16.79 -20.33 -23.23
N ASN A 23 17.38 -20.87 -22.16
CA ASN A 23 17.27 -20.39 -20.78
C ASN A 23 17.89 -18.99 -20.64
N VAL A 24 17.16 -17.96 -21.06
CA VAL A 24 17.31 -16.63 -20.51
C VAL A 24 16.76 -16.67 -19.08
N PRO A 25 17.46 -16.14 -18.06
CA PRO A 25 16.85 -15.92 -16.77
C PRO A 25 15.70 -14.95 -17.03
N TYR A 26 14.47 -15.47 -17.02
CA TYR A 26 13.28 -14.62 -17.03
C TYR A 26 13.44 -13.69 -15.83
N GLU A 27 13.74 -12.41 -16.09
CA GLU A 27 13.48 -11.36 -15.12
C GLU A 27 12.04 -11.59 -14.68
N ARG A 28 11.87 -11.98 -13.42
CA ARG A 28 10.54 -12.29 -12.89
C ARG A 28 9.72 -11.02 -13.10
N PRO A 29 8.64 -11.05 -13.90
CA PRO A 29 7.78 -9.88 -14.02
C PRO A 29 7.39 -9.50 -12.60
N GLN A 30 7.64 -8.24 -12.20
CA GLN A 30 7.44 -7.74 -10.84
C GLN A 30 6.17 -8.37 -10.26
N ARG A 31 6.36 -9.42 -9.45
CA ARG A 31 5.24 -10.24 -9.00
C ARG A 31 4.43 -9.31 -8.12
N LYS A 32 3.16 -9.08 -8.49
CA LYS A 32 2.26 -8.29 -7.66
C LYS A 32 2.21 -8.96 -6.29
N LEU A 33 2.66 -8.24 -5.27
CA LEU A 33 2.61 -8.71 -3.89
C LEU A 33 1.14 -8.94 -3.53
N THR A 34 0.87 -10.01 -2.80
CA THR A 34 -0.46 -10.26 -2.24
C THR A 34 -0.75 -9.22 -1.15
N MET A 35 -2.03 -8.93 -0.89
CA MET A 35 -2.43 -7.99 0.16
C MET A 35 -1.78 -8.30 1.51
N LYS A 36 -1.64 -9.60 1.84
CA LYS A 36 -0.97 -10.04 3.06
C LYS A 36 0.50 -9.66 3.06
N GLU A 37 1.23 -9.90 1.96
CA GLU A 37 2.64 -9.54 1.81
C GLU A 37 2.88 -8.02 1.91
N MET A 38 1.94 -7.19 1.44
CA MET A 38 2.01 -5.73 1.62
C MET A 38 1.78 -5.30 3.06
N GLN A 39 0.97 -6.05 3.82
CA GLN A 39 0.65 -5.76 5.22
C GLN A 39 1.76 -6.19 6.19
N VAL A 40 2.59 -7.19 5.85
CA VAL A 40 3.72 -7.64 6.70
C VAL A 40 4.93 -6.68 6.62
N ARG A 41 4.70 -5.37 6.50
CA ARG A 41 5.78 -4.41 6.74
C ARG A 41 5.91 -4.24 8.25
N GLU A 42 6.77 -5.05 8.84
CA GLU A 42 7.23 -4.82 10.20
C GLU A 42 7.99 -3.48 10.21
N TYR A 43 7.47 -2.54 11.01
CA TYR A 43 8.08 -1.23 11.12
C TYR A 43 9.43 -1.38 11.85
N PRO A 44 10.54 -0.93 11.26
CA PRO A 44 11.88 -1.30 11.74
C PRO A 44 12.34 -0.47 12.94
N PHE A 45 11.58 0.54 13.36
CA PHE A 45 11.91 1.38 14.51
C PHE A 45 11.06 0.98 15.71
N LEU A 46 11.65 1.05 16.90
CA LEU A 46 10.91 0.88 18.15
C LEU A 46 9.99 2.08 18.36
N ASP A 47 8.80 1.85 18.91
CA ASP A 47 7.86 2.93 19.22
C ASP A 47 8.45 3.97 20.18
N SER A 48 9.42 3.57 21.02
CA SER A 48 10.17 4.46 21.91
C SER A 48 11.07 5.46 21.17
N ASP A 49 11.53 5.08 19.98
CA ASP A 49 12.53 5.85 19.22
C ASP A 49 11.84 6.86 18.30
N VAL A 50 10.60 6.58 17.90
CA VAL A 50 9.81 7.42 16.99
C VAL A 50 9.73 8.89 17.44
N PRO A 51 9.43 9.22 18.71
CA PRO A 51 9.32 10.63 19.14
C PRO A 51 10.63 11.38 18.95
N ARG A 52 11.74 10.77 19.36
CA ARG A 52 13.07 11.37 19.25
C ARG A 52 13.47 11.63 17.81
N ILE A 53 13.24 10.65 16.93
CA ILE A 53 13.50 10.81 15.50
C ILE A 53 12.65 11.94 14.92
N PHE A 54 11.39 12.05 15.32
CA PHE A 54 10.50 13.12 14.87
C PHE A 54 11.02 14.50 15.27
N ASP A 55 11.46 14.67 16.51
CA ASP A 55 12.01 15.92 17.01
C ASP A 55 13.26 16.33 16.22
N ASP A 56 14.21 15.40 16.05
CA ASP A 56 15.46 15.63 15.29
C ASP A 56 15.17 16.08 13.84
N LEU A 57 14.15 15.50 13.19
CA LEU A 57 13.75 15.83 11.83
C LEU A 57 13.10 17.23 11.72
N LEU A 58 12.35 17.64 12.73
CA LEU A 58 11.74 18.97 12.79
C LEU A 58 12.79 20.05 13.08
N GLU A 59 13.70 19.79 14.02
CA GLU A 59 14.81 20.69 14.34
C GLU A 59 15.71 20.93 13.13
N SER A 60 15.97 19.87 12.35
CA SER A 60 16.74 19.95 11.11
C SER A 60 15.97 20.51 9.92
N ASN A 61 14.68 20.86 10.10
CA ASN A 61 13.75 21.27 9.04
C ASN A 61 13.76 20.32 7.83
N LEU A 62 14.00 19.02 8.06
CA LEU A 62 13.96 17.99 7.02
C LEU A 62 12.51 17.63 6.64
N ILE A 63 11.59 17.86 7.57
CA ILE A 63 10.15 17.75 7.37
C ILE A 63 9.46 19.00 7.92
N ASP A 64 8.39 19.43 7.26
CA ASP A 64 7.53 20.52 7.73
C ASP A 64 6.18 19.96 8.16
N LEU A 65 5.69 20.45 9.31
CA LEU A 65 4.33 20.14 9.74
C LEU A 65 3.34 20.99 8.93
N PRO A 66 2.40 20.37 8.19
CA PRO A 66 1.36 21.13 7.52
C PRO A 66 0.52 21.84 8.57
N LYS A 67 0.23 23.13 8.32
CA LYS A 67 -0.71 23.86 9.16
C LYS A 67 -2.07 23.17 9.10
N MET A 68 -2.61 22.82 10.26
CA MET A 68 -3.94 22.22 10.36
C MET A 68 -4.96 23.13 9.68
N LYS A 69 -5.61 22.64 8.62
CA LYS A 69 -6.54 23.46 7.82
C LYS A 69 -7.90 23.68 8.50
N ARG A 70 -8.20 22.93 9.57
CA ARG A 70 -9.49 22.95 10.26
C ARG A 70 -9.30 22.80 11.78
N PRO A 71 -9.04 23.89 12.50
CA PRO A 71 -8.87 23.82 13.96
C PRO A 71 -10.12 23.33 14.69
N GLU A 72 -11.32 23.58 14.13
CA GLU A 72 -12.63 23.23 14.70
C GLU A 72 -12.85 21.70 14.85
N GLU A 73 -12.21 20.87 14.00
CA GLU A 73 -12.32 19.41 14.05
C GLU A 73 -11.42 18.78 15.14
N PHE A 74 -10.46 19.52 15.70
CA PHE A 74 -9.54 19.01 16.74
C PHE A 74 -10.16 18.98 18.14
N GLU A 75 -11.09 19.89 18.43
CA GLU A 75 -11.78 19.96 19.72
C GLU A 75 -12.85 18.87 19.88
N GLN A 76 -13.25 18.19 18.81
CA GLN A 76 -14.02 16.95 18.87
C GLN A 76 -13.07 15.75 19.09
N LYS A 77 -12.28 15.80 20.16
CA LYS A 77 -11.81 14.55 20.75
C LYS A 77 -13.01 13.98 21.49
N ASP A 78 -13.53 12.86 21.00
CA ASP A 78 -14.51 12.06 21.72
C ASP A 78 -13.91 11.66 23.07
N ASP A 79 -14.13 12.47 24.10
CA ASP A 79 -13.90 12.10 25.49
C ASP A 79 -14.88 10.94 25.79
N PRO A 80 -14.39 9.71 26.03
CA PRO A 80 -15.27 8.63 26.43
C PRO A 80 -15.82 8.94 27.82
N LYS A 81 -17.14 9.07 27.91
CA LYS A 81 -17.88 9.26 29.16
C LYS A 81 -18.06 7.94 29.91
#